data_AF-A0A3M7P421-F1
#
_entry.id   AF-A0A3M7P421-F1
#
_cell.length_a   1.000
_cell.length_b   1.000
_cell.length_c   1.000
_cell.angle_alpha   90.00
_cell.angle_beta   90.00
_cell.angle_gamma   90.00
#
_symmetry.space_group_name_H-M   'P 1'
#
loop_
_entity.id
_entity.type
_entity.pdbx_description
1 polymer ?
#
loop_
_entity_poly.entity_id
_entity_poly.type
_entity_poly.pdbx_seq_one_letter_code
_entity_poly.pdbx_strand_id
1 'polypeptide(L)'
;MTSNWYYQLSNGDIISGSADKTIRIWNHGNGELVRTLSGHTSGVNSVYQLANEDILSGSGDGTIRIWNHENGELVRTLSGHTSAVKSVYQLANGNIISGSADKTIRIWNHGNGELIRTISGHTSGVDSVYQLANGDILSGSGDGTIRIWNHENGELVRTLSGHTSWVKSVYQLANGDILSGSGDGTIRIWNHENGELVRTLFGHVSWVFSVYQLANGNIISGSQDRTIRIWNHENGELIRTISGHTSGVDSVYQLANGDILSGSGDGTIRIWNHENGELVRTLTGHT
;
A
#
# COMPACT_ATOMS: atom_id res chain seq x y z
N MET A 1 3.90 4.42 0.89
CA MET A 1 3.18 3.42 0.07
C MET A 1 2.04 2.90 0.93
N THR A 2 0.82 2.73 0.40
CA THR A 2 -0.39 2.83 1.24
C THR A 2 -1.35 1.65 1.18
N SER A 3 -1.11 0.68 0.31
CA SER A 3 -1.90 -0.55 0.21
C SER A 3 -0.96 -1.68 -0.17
N ASN A 4 -0.10 -2.03 0.78
CA ASN A 4 0.97 -2.99 0.53
C ASN A 4 0.57 -4.37 1.01
N TRP A 5 0.37 -5.28 0.06
CA TRP A 5 0.40 -6.70 0.34
C TRP A 5 1.82 -7.16 0.70
N TYR A 6 2.87 -6.38 0.39
CA TYR A 6 4.27 -6.78 0.60
C TYR A 6 5.17 -5.58 0.95
N TYR A 7 6.24 -5.79 1.72
CA TYR A 7 7.20 -4.76 2.16
C TYR A 7 8.60 -5.38 2.38
N GLN A 8 9.67 -4.58 2.30
CA GLN A 8 11.02 -5.03 2.68
C GLN A 8 11.29 -4.64 4.13
N LEU A 9 11.56 -5.62 4.98
CA LEU A 9 11.92 -5.43 6.38
C LEU A 9 13.31 -4.79 6.52
N SER A 10 13.58 -4.17 7.68
CA SER A 10 14.89 -3.59 8.04
C SER A 10 16.07 -4.54 7.86
N ASN A 11 15.87 -5.84 8.07
CA ASN A 11 16.87 -6.89 7.88
C ASN A 11 17.07 -7.31 6.41
N GLY A 12 16.32 -6.71 5.48
CA GLY A 12 16.34 -6.98 4.05
C GLY A 12 15.33 -8.02 3.58
N ASP A 13 14.73 -8.81 4.48
CA ASP A 13 13.74 -9.84 4.16
C ASP A 13 12.45 -9.23 3.60
N ILE A 14 11.67 -10.05 2.91
CA ILE A 14 10.40 -9.64 2.31
C ILE A 14 9.27 -10.13 3.19
N ILE A 15 8.33 -9.26 3.53
CA ILE A 15 7.07 -9.64 4.17
C ILE A 15 5.93 -9.61 3.16
N SER A 16 4.97 -10.51 3.32
CA SER A 16 3.78 -10.65 2.48
C SER A 16 2.51 -10.91 3.28
N GLY A 17 1.39 -10.33 2.89
CA GLY A 17 0.03 -10.77 3.23
C GLY A 17 -0.61 -11.46 2.03
N SER A 18 -1.60 -12.33 2.28
CA SER A 18 -2.29 -13.05 1.21
C SER A 18 -3.77 -13.34 1.51
N ALA A 19 -4.51 -13.65 0.45
CA ALA A 19 -5.87 -14.15 0.51
C ALA A 19 -5.98 -15.48 1.28
N ASP A 20 -4.88 -16.24 1.41
CA ASP A 20 -4.77 -17.44 2.25
C ASP A 20 -4.85 -17.16 3.77
N LYS A 21 -5.06 -15.89 4.16
CA LYS A 21 -5.22 -15.42 5.54
C LYS A 21 -3.91 -15.42 6.35
N THR A 22 -2.79 -15.71 5.70
CA THR A 22 -1.47 -15.73 6.34
C THR A 22 -0.65 -14.52 5.98
N ILE A 23 0.32 -14.25 6.83
CA ILE A 23 1.45 -13.36 6.53
C ILE A 23 2.68 -14.26 6.42
N ARG A 24 3.57 -14.01 5.47
CA ARG A 24 4.82 -14.75 5.33
C ARG A 24 6.02 -13.82 5.29
N ILE A 25 7.13 -14.32 5.81
CA ILE A 25 8.43 -13.66 5.79
C ILE A 25 9.36 -14.54 4.96
N TRP A 26 10.00 -13.94 3.96
CA TRP A 26 10.85 -14.61 2.98
C TRP A 26 12.26 -14.07 3.10
N ASN A 27 13.24 -14.97 3.13
CA ASN A 27 14.63 -14.57 3.13
C ASN A 27 14.98 -13.92 1.80
N HIS A 28 15.50 -12.70 1.83
CA HIS A 28 15.79 -11.97 0.60
C HIS A 28 16.91 -12.59 -0.24
N GLY A 29 17.94 -13.17 0.41
CA GLY A 29 19.12 -13.72 -0.27
C GLY A 29 18.83 -15.00 -1.05
N ASN A 30 18.02 -15.91 -0.50
CA ASN A 30 17.76 -17.23 -1.10
C ASN A 30 16.29 -17.46 -1.48
N GLY A 31 15.36 -16.59 -1.07
CA GLY A 31 13.92 -16.69 -1.35
C GLY A 31 13.18 -17.74 -0.53
N GLU A 32 13.82 -18.35 0.47
CA GLU A 32 13.20 -19.35 1.32
C GLU A 32 12.18 -18.72 2.28
N LEU A 33 11.10 -19.46 2.56
CA LEU A 33 10.13 -19.08 3.57
C LEU A 33 10.76 -19.20 4.96
N VAL A 34 10.92 -18.06 5.65
CA VAL A 34 11.47 -17.99 7.01
C VAL A 34 10.36 -18.28 8.03
N ARG A 35 9.19 -17.68 7.85
CA ARG A 35 8.10 -17.75 8.83
C ARG A 35 6.74 -17.55 8.19
N THR A 36 5.72 -18.20 8.76
CA THR A 36 4.31 -17.95 8.49
C THR A 36 3.61 -17.50 9.76
N LEU A 37 2.94 -16.34 9.73
CA LEU A 37 2.09 -15.84 10.80
C LEU A 37 0.64 -16.16 10.46
N SER A 38 0.00 -16.92 11.34
CA SER A 38 -1.38 -17.39 11.18
C SER A 38 -2.23 -16.88 12.32
N GLY A 39 -3.46 -16.44 12.00
CA GLY A 39 -4.43 -16.06 13.03
C GLY A 39 -5.58 -15.19 12.53
N HIS A 40 -5.39 -14.46 11.43
CA HIS A 40 -6.49 -13.79 10.74
C HIS A 40 -7.51 -14.82 10.21
N THR A 41 -8.79 -14.43 10.17
CA THR A 41 -9.87 -15.34 9.73
C THR A 41 -10.30 -15.10 8.28
N SER A 42 -9.77 -14.05 7.66
CA SER A 42 -9.95 -13.66 6.26
C SER A 42 -8.63 -13.13 5.67
N GLY A 43 -8.62 -12.87 4.36
CA GLY A 43 -7.41 -12.47 3.63
C GLY A 43 -6.75 -11.22 4.20
N VAL A 44 -5.42 -11.20 4.24
CA VAL A 44 -4.63 -10.07 4.74
C VAL A 44 -4.41 -9.08 3.60
N ASN A 45 -5.01 -7.89 3.69
CA ASN A 45 -4.99 -6.89 2.61
C ASN A 45 -3.80 -5.94 2.71
N SER A 46 -3.22 -5.77 3.90
CA SER A 46 -2.12 -4.82 4.11
C SER A 46 -1.18 -5.30 5.21
N VAL A 47 0.13 -5.14 4.99
CA VAL A 47 1.20 -5.40 5.95
C VAL A 47 2.16 -4.20 6.01
N TYR A 48 2.77 -3.96 7.17
CA TYR A 48 3.73 -2.88 7.40
C TYR A 48 4.70 -3.26 8.53
N GLN A 49 5.94 -2.78 8.49
CA GLN A 49 6.90 -2.93 9.60
C GLN A 49 6.87 -1.68 10.49
N LEU A 50 6.58 -1.86 11.78
CA LEU A 50 6.59 -0.80 12.77
C LEU A 50 8.03 -0.38 13.10
N ALA A 51 8.18 0.80 13.72
CA ALA A 51 9.47 1.32 14.16
C ALA A 51 10.17 0.43 15.21
N ASN A 52 9.43 -0.41 15.94
CA ASN A 52 9.97 -1.42 16.85
C ASN A 52 10.17 -2.79 16.16
N GLU A 53 10.21 -2.80 14.83
CA GLU A 53 10.38 -3.94 13.93
C GLU A 53 9.22 -4.94 13.89
N ASP A 54 8.28 -4.85 14.83
CA ASP A 54 7.05 -5.65 14.84
C ASP A 54 6.24 -5.47 13.55
N ILE A 55 5.47 -6.50 13.24
CA ILE A 55 4.69 -6.55 12.01
C ILE A 55 3.29 -6.07 12.32
N LEU A 56 2.78 -5.15 11.51
CA LEU A 56 1.41 -4.68 11.51
C LEU A 56 0.66 -5.28 10.32
N SER A 57 -0.57 -5.76 10.54
CA SER A 57 -1.41 -6.27 9.45
C SER A 57 -2.87 -5.84 9.56
N GLY A 58 -3.50 -5.59 8.41
CA GLY A 58 -4.95 -5.35 8.28
C GLY A 58 -5.60 -6.42 7.40
N SER A 59 -6.75 -6.94 7.82
CA SER A 59 -7.41 -8.08 7.17
C SER A 59 -8.87 -7.83 6.79
N GLY A 60 -9.36 -8.65 5.86
CA GLY A 60 -10.76 -8.79 5.50
C GLY A 60 -11.67 -9.23 6.65
N ASP A 61 -11.11 -9.63 7.79
CA ASP A 61 -11.86 -9.98 9.00
C ASP A 61 -12.24 -8.75 9.85
N GLY A 62 -11.86 -7.55 9.40
CA GLY A 62 -12.16 -6.30 10.10
C GLY A 62 -11.22 -6.00 11.27
N THR A 63 -10.17 -6.80 11.45
CA THR A 63 -9.17 -6.61 12.52
C THR A 63 -7.84 -6.12 11.99
N ILE A 64 -7.11 -5.43 12.87
CA ILE A 64 -5.70 -5.11 12.72
C ILE A 64 -4.93 -5.94 13.75
N ARG A 65 -3.78 -6.49 13.39
CA ARG A 65 -2.94 -7.27 14.30
C ARG A 65 -1.51 -6.77 14.33
N ILE A 66 -0.90 -6.86 15.50
CA ILE A 66 0.52 -6.60 15.74
C ILE A 66 1.17 -7.93 16.11
N TRP A 67 2.24 -8.28 15.43
CA TRP A 67 2.97 -9.52 15.61
C TRP A 67 4.42 -9.23 15.99
N ASN A 68 4.92 -9.96 16.98
CA ASN A 68 6.30 -9.81 17.41
C ASN A 68 7.23 -10.29 16.28
N HIS A 69 8.20 -9.47 15.90
CA HIS A 69 9.07 -9.78 14.77
C HIS A 69 10.06 -10.93 15.05
N GLU A 70 10.50 -11.10 16.31
CA GLU A 70 11.47 -12.13 16.68
C GLU A 70 10.85 -13.53 16.64
N ASN A 71 9.69 -13.70 17.29
CA ASN A 71 9.07 -15.01 17.52
C ASN A 71 7.79 -15.26 16.69
N GLY A 72 7.21 -14.23 16.07
CA GLY A 72 6.00 -14.32 15.26
C GLY A 72 4.70 -14.44 16.05
N GLU A 73 4.73 -14.28 17.38
CA GLU A 73 3.54 -14.36 18.22
C GLU A 73 2.66 -13.13 18.05
N LEU A 74 1.35 -13.33 18.20
CA LEU A 74 0.38 -12.25 18.20
C LEU A 74 0.53 -11.42 19.48
N VAL A 75 0.99 -10.18 19.34
CA VAL A 75 1.13 -9.23 20.44
C VAL A 75 -0.22 -8.60 20.78
N ARG A 76 -0.96 -8.17 19.76
CA ARG A 76 -2.21 -7.42 19.95
C ARG A 76 -3.16 -7.56 18.78
N THR A 77 -4.46 -7.52 19.08
CA THR A 77 -5.53 -7.35 18.08
C THR A 77 -6.26 -6.03 18.35
N LEU A 78 -6.39 -5.20 17.33
CA LEU A 78 -7.21 -3.99 17.34
C LEU A 78 -8.52 -4.30 16.63
N SER A 79 -9.62 -4.24 17.38
CA SER A 79 -10.97 -4.54 16.89
C SER A 79 -11.84 -3.29 16.95
N GLY A 80 -12.66 -3.09 15.92
CA GLY A 80 -13.64 -2.01 15.93
C GLY A 80 -14.13 -1.61 14.55
N HIS A 81 -13.35 -1.84 13.49
CA HIS A 81 -13.86 -1.71 12.12
C HIS A 81 -14.98 -2.74 11.88
N THR A 82 -16.01 -2.33 11.16
CA THR A 82 -17.19 -3.19 10.90
C THR A 82 -17.13 -3.91 9.55
N SER A 83 -16.04 -3.69 8.81
CA SER A 83 -15.77 -4.32 7.52
C SER A 83 -14.25 -4.41 7.29
N ALA A 84 -13.85 -5.04 6.19
CA ALA A 84 -12.47 -5.32 5.82
C ALA A 84 -11.53 -4.11 6.00
N VAL A 85 -10.45 -4.29 6.75
CA VAL A 85 -9.34 -3.32 6.81
C VAL A 85 -8.50 -3.48 5.55
N LYS A 86 -8.38 -2.41 4.78
CA LYS A 86 -7.73 -2.39 3.47
C LYS A 86 -6.32 -1.82 3.49
N SER A 87 -6.03 -0.97 4.46
CA SER A 87 -4.76 -0.29 4.57
C SER A 87 -4.43 -0.03 6.04
N VAL A 88 -3.16 -0.20 6.40
CA VAL A 88 -2.61 0.13 7.73
C VAL A 88 -1.28 0.86 7.57
N TYR A 89 -0.97 1.76 8.49
CA TYR A 89 0.30 2.51 8.51
C TYR A 89 0.63 3.02 9.92
N GLN A 90 1.91 3.26 10.22
CA GLN A 90 2.34 3.89 11.48
C GLN A 90 2.62 5.38 11.29
N LEU A 91 1.98 6.22 12.09
CA LEU A 91 2.25 7.65 12.15
C LEU A 91 3.59 7.93 12.85
N ALA A 92 4.18 9.10 12.58
CA ALA A 92 5.41 9.57 13.22
C ALA A 92 5.33 9.65 14.75
N ASN A 93 4.13 9.83 15.32
CA ASN A 93 3.92 9.79 16.78
C ASN A 93 3.82 8.35 17.34
N GLY A 94 4.01 7.33 16.51
CA GLY A 94 3.95 5.92 16.87
C GLY A 94 2.56 5.29 16.77
N ASN A 95 1.48 6.09 16.69
CA ASN A 95 0.12 5.57 16.58
C ASN A 95 -0.13 4.89 15.23
N ILE A 96 -1.12 4.01 15.20
CA ILE A 96 -1.50 3.27 14.00
C ILE A 96 -2.68 3.97 13.32
N ILE A 97 -2.66 4.08 12.00
CA ILE A 97 -3.83 4.44 11.20
C ILE A 97 -4.30 3.27 10.36
N SER A 98 -5.61 3.24 10.10
CA SER A 98 -6.21 2.24 9.22
C SER A 98 -7.33 2.81 8.36
N GLY A 99 -7.40 2.36 7.12
CA GLY A 99 -8.53 2.58 6.20
C GLY A 99 -9.33 1.29 6.01
N SER A 100 -10.66 1.39 5.99
CA SER A 100 -11.55 0.24 5.90
C SER A 100 -12.66 0.40 4.87
N ALA A 101 -13.15 -0.74 4.39
CA ALA A 101 -14.37 -0.86 3.61
C ALA A 101 -15.63 -0.39 4.37
N ASP A 102 -15.54 -0.15 5.68
CA ASP A 102 -16.60 0.50 6.48
C ASP A 102 -16.69 2.02 6.27
N LYS A 103 -15.89 2.55 5.32
CA LYS A 103 -15.84 3.96 4.89
C LYS A 103 -15.18 4.89 5.89
N THR A 104 -14.56 4.36 6.94
CA THR A 104 -13.89 5.14 7.98
C THR A 104 -12.38 4.98 7.92
N ILE A 105 -11.70 6.02 8.40
CA ILE A 105 -10.30 5.96 8.83
C ILE A 105 -10.29 5.93 10.35
N ARG A 106 -9.43 5.12 10.95
CA ARG A 106 -9.29 5.07 12.42
C ARG A 106 -7.85 5.28 12.83
N ILE A 107 -7.68 5.96 13.97
CA ILE A 107 -6.39 6.16 14.63
C ILE A 107 -6.41 5.39 15.94
N TRP A 108 -5.39 4.57 16.17
CA TRP A 108 -5.28 3.68 17.32
C TRP A 108 -4.02 4.00 18.10
N ASN A 109 -4.12 3.96 19.41
CA ASN A 109 -2.96 4.05 20.28
C ASN A 109 -2.14 2.76 20.15
N HIS A 110 -0.86 2.89 19.79
CA HIS A 110 0.00 1.71 19.61
C HIS A 110 0.27 0.95 20.91
N GLY A 111 0.46 1.66 22.03
CA GLY A 111 0.84 1.06 23.31
C GLY A 111 -0.26 0.20 23.94
N ASN A 112 -1.52 0.68 23.93
CA ASN A 112 -2.64 -0.01 24.57
C ASN A 112 -3.69 -0.58 23.58
N GLY A 113 -3.64 -0.18 22.31
CA GLY A 113 -4.57 -0.62 21.26
C GLY A 113 -5.94 0.07 21.27
N GLU A 114 -6.13 1.09 22.10
CA GLU A 114 -7.39 1.80 22.18
C GLU A 114 -7.63 2.66 20.93
N LEU A 115 -8.89 2.75 20.52
CA LEU A 115 -9.30 3.64 19.44
C LEU A 115 -9.23 5.10 19.94
N ILE A 116 -8.37 5.89 19.32
CA ILE A 116 -8.22 7.33 19.61
C ILE A 116 -9.29 8.13 18.85
N ARG A 117 -9.45 7.86 17.56
CA ARG A 117 -10.31 8.66 16.67
C ARG A 117 -10.90 7.82 15.55
N THR A 118 -12.15 8.13 15.19
CA THR A 118 -12.76 7.72 13.92
C THR A 118 -12.94 8.96 13.05
N ILE A 119 -12.42 8.93 11.84
CA ILE A 119 -12.57 9.97 10.82
C ILE A 119 -13.55 9.44 9.77
N SER A 120 -14.64 10.18 9.59
CA SER A 120 -15.73 9.87 8.67
C SER A 120 -15.83 10.97 7.61
N GLY A 121 -16.27 10.61 6.40
CA GLY A 121 -16.58 11.59 5.35
C GLY A 121 -16.45 11.07 3.94
N HIS A 122 -15.68 9.99 3.72
CA HIS A 122 -15.76 9.21 2.49
C HIS A 122 -17.13 8.52 2.36
N THR A 123 -17.64 8.39 1.14
CA THR A 123 -18.95 7.80 0.86
C THR A 123 -18.86 6.32 0.44
N SER A 124 -17.65 5.82 0.24
CA SER A 124 -17.30 4.44 -0.06
C SER A 124 -16.09 3.99 0.78
N GLY A 125 -15.67 2.74 0.60
CA GLY A 125 -14.56 2.14 1.36
C GLY A 125 -13.24 2.90 1.17
N VAL A 126 -12.46 3.02 2.23
CA VAL A 126 -11.13 3.64 2.20
C VAL A 126 -10.10 2.56 1.88
N ASP A 127 -9.57 2.58 0.66
CA ASP A 127 -8.66 1.56 0.15
C ASP A 127 -7.19 1.82 0.53
N SER A 128 -6.83 3.08 0.81
CA SER A 128 -5.44 3.46 1.12
C SER A 128 -5.37 4.61 2.14
N VAL A 129 -4.42 4.55 3.07
CA VAL A 129 -4.08 5.63 4.00
C VAL A 129 -2.56 5.85 4.10
N TYR A 130 -2.14 7.09 4.33
CA TYR A 130 -0.73 7.50 4.52
C TYR A 130 -0.61 8.68 5.48
N GLN A 131 0.60 8.91 5.99
CA GLN A 131 0.95 10.18 6.62
C GLN A 131 1.79 11.05 5.68
N LEU A 132 1.35 12.28 5.43
CA LEU A 132 2.11 13.30 4.71
C LEU A 132 3.24 13.85 5.58
N ALA A 133 4.24 14.46 4.94
CA ALA A 133 5.37 15.11 5.62
C ALA A 133 4.95 16.20 6.63
N ASN A 134 3.81 16.86 6.41
CA ASN A 134 3.26 17.85 7.36
C ASN A 134 2.50 17.22 8.54
N GLY A 135 2.43 15.89 8.61
CA GLY A 135 1.74 15.13 9.64
C GLY A 135 0.32 14.72 9.28
N ASP A 136 -0.31 15.36 8.30
CA ASP A 136 -1.70 15.12 7.89
C ASP A 136 -1.91 13.74 7.28
N ILE A 137 -3.15 13.27 7.33
CA ILE A 137 -3.54 11.95 6.83
C ILE A 137 -4.02 12.10 5.40
N LEU A 138 -3.44 11.31 4.50
CA LEU A 138 -3.89 11.17 3.11
C LEU A 138 -4.70 9.88 2.97
N SER A 139 -5.82 9.92 2.23
CA SER A 139 -6.60 8.72 1.95
C SER A 139 -7.13 8.66 0.52
N GLY A 140 -7.15 7.45 -0.05
CA GLY A 140 -7.82 7.13 -1.31
C GLY A 140 -9.02 6.22 -1.07
N SER A 141 -10.12 6.47 -1.79
CA SER A 141 -11.41 5.80 -1.55
C SER A 141 -12.06 5.28 -2.82
N GLY A 142 -12.93 4.27 -2.64
CA GLY A 142 -13.85 3.77 -3.65
C GLY A 142 -14.93 4.77 -4.08
N ASP A 143 -14.96 5.98 -3.53
CA ASP A 143 -15.82 7.08 -3.99
C ASP A 143 -15.17 7.93 -5.10
N GLY A 144 -13.96 7.56 -5.53
CA GLY A 144 -13.21 8.23 -6.58
C GLY A 144 -12.49 9.50 -6.12
N THR A 145 -12.48 9.78 -4.81
CA THR A 145 -11.79 10.94 -4.25
C THR A 145 -10.55 10.54 -3.47
N ILE A 146 -9.60 11.47 -3.44
CA ILE A 146 -8.49 11.48 -2.48
C ILE A 146 -8.79 12.60 -1.49
N ARG A 147 -8.53 12.37 -0.21
CA ARG A 147 -8.75 13.38 0.84
C ARG A 147 -7.53 13.55 1.72
N ILE A 148 -7.34 14.78 2.16
CA ILE A 148 -6.34 15.17 3.15
C ILE A 148 -7.09 15.57 4.41
N TRP A 149 -6.73 14.99 5.53
CA TRP A 149 -7.35 15.20 6.84
C TRP A 149 -6.32 15.75 7.81
N ASN A 150 -6.72 16.76 8.57
CA ASN A 150 -5.89 17.30 9.62
C ASN A 150 -5.65 16.22 10.69
N HIS A 151 -4.39 15.95 11.01
CA HIS A 151 -4.05 14.84 11.89
C HIS A 151 -4.39 15.08 13.37
N GLU A 152 -4.52 16.33 13.81
CA GLU A 152 -4.83 16.68 15.20
C GLU A 152 -6.32 16.50 15.49
N ASN A 153 -7.18 17.05 14.63
CA ASN A 153 -8.62 17.10 14.87
C ASN A 153 -9.46 16.16 13.97
N GLY A 154 -8.87 15.63 12.89
CA GLY A 154 -9.54 14.73 11.94
C GLY A 154 -10.47 15.44 10.94
N GLU A 155 -10.42 16.76 10.85
CA GLU A 155 -11.23 17.53 9.91
C GLU A 155 -10.71 17.40 8.48
N LEU A 156 -11.63 17.49 7.52
CA LEU A 156 -11.29 17.47 6.10
C LEU A 156 -10.60 18.78 5.71
N VAL A 157 -9.34 18.70 5.31
CA VAL A 157 -8.56 19.85 4.82
C VAL A 157 -8.81 20.06 3.33
N ARG A 158 -8.77 18.97 2.55
CA ARG A 158 -8.88 19.06 1.08
C ARG A 158 -9.45 17.79 0.48
N THR A 159 -10.19 17.95 -0.61
CA THR A 159 -10.61 16.84 -1.49
C THR A 159 -10.01 17.04 -2.88
N LEU A 160 -9.33 16.02 -3.38
CA LEU A 160 -8.84 15.96 -4.76
C LEU A 160 -9.80 15.09 -5.57
N SER A 161 -10.50 15.72 -6.50
CA SER A 161 -11.53 15.10 -7.33
C SER A 161 -11.08 15.03 -8.77
N GLY A 162 -11.35 13.92 -9.44
CA GLY A 162 -11.09 13.81 -10.89
C GLY A 162 -10.94 12.37 -11.38
N HIS A 163 -10.58 11.43 -10.51
CA HIS A 163 -10.71 10.01 -10.81
C HIS A 163 -12.18 9.63 -11.00
N THR A 164 -12.47 8.76 -11.97
CA THR A 164 -13.84 8.34 -12.31
C THR A 164 -14.20 6.98 -11.75
N SER A 165 -13.31 6.38 -10.97
CA SER A 165 -13.44 5.07 -10.34
C SER A 165 -12.61 5.02 -9.04
N TRP A 166 -12.57 3.86 -8.39
CA TRP A 166 -11.96 3.65 -7.09
C TRP A 166 -10.49 4.05 -7.03
N VAL A 167 -10.10 4.89 -6.07
CA VAL A 167 -8.70 5.22 -5.83
C VAL A 167 -8.07 4.16 -4.94
N LYS A 168 -7.23 3.30 -5.52
CA LYS A 168 -6.67 2.11 -4.85
C LYS A 168 -5.35 2.36 -4.13
N SER A 169 -4.62 3.37 -4.56
CA SER A 169 -3.32 3.68 -3.98
C SER A 169 -3.07 5.18 -4.05
N VAL A 170 -2.50 5.70 -2.97
CA VAL A 170 -2.03 7.09 -2.85
C VAL A 170 -0.60 7.10 -2.31
N TYR A 171 0.19 8.11 -2.66
CA TYR A 171 1.57 8.23 -2.20
C TYR A 171 2.00 9.70 -2.24
N GLN A 172 2.90 10.11 -1.34
CA GLN A 172 3.52 11.43 -1.40
C GLN A 172 4.87 11.33 -2.12
N LEU A 173 5.02 12.05 -3.22
CA LEU A 173 6.27 12.20 -3.95
C LEU A 173 7.29 13.02 -3.15
N ALA A 174 8.57 12.89 -3.48
CA ALA A 174 9.65 13.64 -2.83
C ALA A 174 9.51 15.17 -2.94
N ASN A 175 8.83 15.67 -3.98
CA ASN A 175 8.54 17.09 -4.14
C ASN A 175 7.29 17.56 -3.35
N GLY A 176 6.68 16.68 -2.56
CA GLY A 176 5.48 16.94 -1.78
C GLY A 176 4.17 16.58 -2.46
N ASP A 177 4.15 16.47 -3.80
CA ASP A 177 2.94 16.20 -4.59
C ASP A 177 2.34 14.83 -4.30
N ILE A 178 1.05 14.71 -4.56
CA ILE A 178 0.31 13.47 -4.35
C ILE A 178 0.30 12.66 -5.65
N LEU A 179 0.65 11.40 -5.56
CA LEU A 179 0.52 10.40 -6.60
C LEU A 179 -0.66 9.48 -6.29
N SER A 180 -1.48 9.12 -7.28
CA SER A 180 -2.58 8.19 -7.10
C SER A 180 -2.76 7.22 -8.26
N GLY A 181 -3.19 5.99 -7.95
CA GLY A 181 -3.61 4.97 -8.92
C GLY A 181 -5.08 4.60 -8.72
N SER A 182 -5.81 4.41 -9.83
CA SER A 182 -7.26 4.23 -9.81
C SER A 182 -7.76 3.09 -10.69
N GLY A 183 -8.97 2.62 -10.35
CA GLY A 183 -9.77 1.69 -11.15
C GLY A 183 -10.22 2.24 -12.51
N ASP A 184 -9.96 3.52 -12.80
CA ASP A 184 -10.20 4.12 -14.12
C ASP A 184 -9.03 3.88 -15.09
N GLY A 185 -8.00 3.15 -14.66
CA GLY A 185 -6.82 2.82 -15.45
C GLY A 185 -5.80 3.94 -15.55
N THR A 186 -5.99 5.04 -14.82
CA THR A 186 -5.07 6.18 -14.83
C THR A 186 -4.25 6.28 -13.55
N ILE A 187 -3.07 6.87 -13.69
CA ILE A 187 -2.26 7.37 -12.59
C ILE A 187 -2.31 8.89 -12.66
N ARG A 188 -2.45 9.56 -11.52
CA ARG A 188 -2.53 11.02 -11.47
C ARG A 188 -1.53 11.60 -10.48
N ILE A 189 -1.00 12.77 -10.83
CA ILE A 189 -0.15 13.59 -9.98
C ILE A 189 -0.91 14.87 -9.66
N TRP A 190 -1.01 15.19 -8.38
CA TRP A 190 -1.75 16.33 -7.87
C TRP A 190 -0.81 17.25 -7.11
N ASN A 191 -0.93 18.55 -7.36
CA ASN A 191 -0.16 19.54 -6.65
C ASN A 191 -0.60 19.56 -5.18
N HIS A 192 0.35 19.44 -4.26
CA HIS A 192 0.02 19.32 -2.84
C HIS A 192 -0.45 20.63 -2.20
N GLU A 193 -0.03 21.79 -2.72
CA GLU A 193 -0.37 23.10 -2.18
C GLU A 193 -1.83 23.47 -2.50
N ASN A 194 -2.22 23.34 -3.78
CA ASN A 194 -3.52 23.80 -4.28
C ASN A 194 -4.50 22.67 -4.62
N GLY A 195 -4.04 21.42 -4.72
CA GLY A 195 -4.86 20.26 -5.05
C GLY A 195 -5.22 20.08 -6.52
N GLU A 196 -4.64 20.88 -7.41
CA GLU A 196 -4.91 20.79 -8.83
C GLU A 196 -4.24 19.57 -9.45
N LEU A 197 -4.86 19.03 -10.49
CA LEU A 197 -4.30 17.94 -11.27
C LEU A 197 -3.13 18.47 -12.11
N VAL A 198 -1.92 18.02 -11.79
CA VAL A 198 -0.69 18.38 -12.53
C VAL A 198 -0.56 17.53 -13.78
N ARG A 199 -0.78 16.22 -13.65
CA ARG A 199 -0.56 15.28 -14.74
C ARG A 199 -1.44 14.04 -14.62
N THR A 200 -1.82 13.48 -15.77
CA THR A 200 -2.41 12.13 -15.86
C THR A 200 -1.51 11.27 -16.73
N LEU A 201 -1.13 10.09 -16.23
CA LEU A 201 -0.38 9.09 -16.98
C LEU A 201 -1.38 8.07 -17.53
N PHE A 202 -1.43 7.97 -18.86
CA PHE A 202 -2.29 7.05 -19.59
C PHE A 202 -1.48 5.85 -20.07
N GLY A 203 -2.07 4.65 -20.00
CA GLY A 203 -1.51 3.49 -20.68
C GLY A 203 -1.90 2.15 -20.09
N HIS A 204 -2.18 2.07 -18.79
CA HIS A 204 -2.82 0.87 -18.23
C HIS A 204 -4.24 0.73 -18.80
N VAL A 205 -4.62 -0.51 -19.12
CA VAL A 205 -5.91 -0.82 -19.75
C VAL A 205 -6.93 -1.39 -18.75
N SER A 206 -6.57 -1.43 -17.47
CA SER A 206 -7.40 -1.88 -16.36
C SER A 206 -6.94 -1.22 -15.07
N TRP A 207 -7.52 -1.60 -13.94
CA TRP A 207 -7.33 -0.94 -12.64
C TRP A 207 -5.86 -0.84 -12.26
N VAL A 208 -5.43 0.33 -11.79
CA VAL A 208 -4.10 0.53 -11.21
C VAL A 208 -4.21 0.32 -9.71
N PHE A 209 -3.62 -0.77 -9.21
CA PHE A 209 -3.73 -1.15 -7.80
C PHE A 209 -2.70 -0.48 -6.92
N SER A 210 -1.51 -0.23 -7.45
CA SER A 210 -0.37 0.24 -6.67
C SER A 210 0.46 1.22 -7.48
N VAL A 211 0.92 2.28 -6.81
CA VAL A 211 1.82 3.29 -7.36
C VAL A 211 2.92 3.62 -6.35
N TYR A 212 4.12 3.93 -6.84
CA TYR A 212 5.25 4.33 -6.01
C TYR A 212 6.27 5.17 -6.76
N GLN A 213 7.08 5.93 -6.03
CA GLN A 213 8.23 6.65 -6.57
C GLN A 213 9.53 5.89 -6.31
N LEU A 214 10.26 5.58 -7.36
CA LEU A 214 11.61 5.04 -7.31
C LEU A 214 12.61 6.09 -6.79
N ALA A 215 13.76 5.63 -6.30
CA ALA A 215 14.86 6.48 -5.85
C ALA A 215 15.39 7.45 -6.92
N ASN A 216 15.25 7.11 -8.21
CA ASN A 216 15.61 8.00 -9.32
C ASN A 216 14.50 9.01 -9.69
N GLY A 217 13.44 9.08 -8.90
CA GLY A 217 12.30 9.99 -9.09
C GLY A 217 11.19 9.42 -9.96
N ASN A 218 11.46 8.41 -10.80
CA ASN A 218 10.47 7.81 -11.70
C ASN A 218 9.34 7.12 -10.95
N ILE A 219 8.20 6.98 -11.60
CA ILE A 219 7.02 6.36 -11.03
C ILE A 219 6.95 4.90 -11.48
N ILE A 220 6.58 4.00 -10.58
CA ILE A 220 6.20 2.63 -10.92
C ILE A 220 4.75 2.37 -10.57
N SER A 221 4.12 1.47 -11.33
CA SER A 221 2.75 1.05 -11.09
C SER A 221 2.52 -0.43 -11.37
N GLY A 222 1.64 -1.05 -10.59
CA GLY A 222 1.11 -2.39 -10.80
C GLY A 222 -0.39 -2.33 -11.11
N SER A 223 -0.84 -3.17 -12.06
CA SER A 223 -2.22 -3.13 -12.56
C SER A 223 -2.86 -4.50 -12.73
N GLN A 224 -4.20 -4.52 -12.67
CA GLN A 224 -5.06 -5.62 -13.08
C GLN A 224 -4.80 -6.08 -14.52
N ASP A 225 -4.21 -5.24 -15.37
CA ASP A 225 -3.77 -5.63 -16.72
C ASP A 225 -2.54 -6.56 -16.74
N ARG A 226 -2.07 -7.00 -15.56
CA ARG A 226 -0.98 -7.95 -15.34
C ARG A 226 0.40 -7.38 -15.65
N THR A 227 0.51 -6.07 -15.83
CA THR A 227 1.77 -5.39 -16.12
C THR A 227 2.24 -4.54 -14.95
N ILE A 228 3.57 -4.42 -14.86
CA ILE A 228 4.23 -3.35 -14.12
C ILE A 228 4.69 -2.33 -15.15
N ARG A 229 4.51 -1.04 -14.87
CA ARG A 229 4.98 0.04 -15.74
C ARG A 229 5.87 1.00 -14.99
N ILE A 230 6.90 1.49 -15.69
CA ILE A 230 7.81 2.53 -15.22
C ILE A 230 7.58 3.78 -16.06
N TRP A 231 7.38 4.91 -15.41
CA TRP A 231 7.04 6.19 -16.04
C TRP A 231 8.08 7.23 -15.68
N ASN A 232 8.46 8.04 -16.66
CA ASN A 232 9.31 9.20 -16.44
C ASN A 232 8.54 10.24 -15.63
N HIS A 233 9.13 10.70 -14.51
CA HIS A 233 8.44 11.62 -13.61
C HIS A 233 8.34 13.06 -14.13
N GLU A 234 9.27 13.49 -14.99
CA GLU A 234 9.31 14.85 -15.53
C GLU A 234 8.23 15.04 -16.62
N ASN A 235 8.18 14.12 -17.57
CA ASN A 235 7.32 14.25 -18.76
C ASN A 235 6.10 13.28 -18.76
N GLY A 236 6.07 12.28 -17.89
CA GLY A 236 4.99 11.30 -17.79
C GLY A 236 4.99 10.20 -18.85
N GLU A 237 6.03 10.11 -19.67
CA GLU A 237 6.13 9.10 -20.71
C GLU A 237 6.40 7.72 -20.11
N LEU A 238 5.86 6.69 -20.75
CA LEU A 238 6.12 5.30 -20.40
C LEU A 238 7.55 4.94 -20.81
N ILE A 239 8.39 4.60 -19.82
CA ILE A 239 9.78 4.15 -20.03
C ILE A 239 9.80 2.66 -20.35
N ARG A 240 9.08 1.86 -19.56
CA ARG A 240 9.16 0.39 -19.63
C ARG A 240 7.84 -0.25 -19.20
N THR A 241 7.50 -1.33 -19.88
CA THR A 241 6.48 -2.29 -19.43
C THR A 241 7.17 -3.61 -19.11
N ILE A 242 6.95 -4.12 -17.90
CA ILE A 242 7.42 -5.43 -17.45
C ILE A 242 6.20 -6.36 -17.41
N SER A 243 6.33 -7.52 -18.05
CA SER A 243 5.30 -8.54 -18.15
C SER A 243 5.83 -9.89 -17.67
N GLY A 244 4.93 -10.75 -17.19
CA GLY A 244 5.29 -12.11 -16.79
C GLY A 244 4.38 -12.68 -15.70
N HIS A 245 3.69 -11.84 -14.95
CA HIS A 245 2.59 -12.26 -14.08
C HIS A 245 1.41 -12.79 -14.91
N THR A 246 0.72 -13.81 -14.41
CA THR A 246 -0.44 -14.42 -15.07
C THR A 246 -1.78 -13.87 -14.56
N SER A 247 -1.74 -13.05 -13.52
CA SER A 247 -2.88 -12.33 -12.94
C SER A 247 -2.52 -10.86 -12.66
N GLY A 248 -3.45 -10.09 -12.09
CA GLY A 248 -3.25 -8.68 -11.77
C GLY A 248 -2.07 -8.47 -10.81
N VAL A 249 -1.34 -7.36 -10.99
CA VAL A 249 -0.24 -6.97 -10.11
C VAL A 249 -0.78 -6.04 -9.04
N ASP A 250 -0.95 -6.57 -7.83
CA ASP A 250 -1.64 -5.90 -6.73
C ASP A 250 -0.73 -4.90 -5.99
N SER A 251 0.59 -5.07 -6.08
CA SER A 251 1.56 -4.22 -5.38
C SER A 251 2.90 -4.18 -6.10
N VAL A 252 3.57 -3.03 -6.00
CA VAL A 252 4.94 -2.83 -6.49
C VAL A 252 5.76 -2.04 -5.46
N TYR A 253 7.03 -2.40 -5.26
CA TYR A 253 7.94 -1.74 -4.33
C TYR A 253 9.37 -1.71 -4.89
N GLN A 254 10.20 -0.75 -4.49
CA GLN A 254 11.63 -0.74 -4.84
C GLN A 254 12.46 -1.25 -3.65
N LEU A 255 13.14 -2.37 -3.83
CA LEU A 255 14.07 -2.93 -2.85
C LEU A 255 15.29 -2.03 -2.65
N ALA A 256 15.98 -2.17 -1.52
CA ALA A 256 17.18 -1.41 -1.18
C ALA A 256 18.32 -1.55 -2.22
N ASN A 257 18.38 -2.66 -2.95
CA ASN A 257 19.34 -2.86 -4.04
C ASN A 257 18.92 -2.20 -5.38
N GLY A 258 17.79 -1.52 -5.40
CA GLY A 258 17.23 -0.85 -6.57
C GLY A 258 16.20 -1.67 -7.36
N ASP A 259 16.16 -3.00 -7.18
CA ASP A 259 15.29 -3.91 -7.89
C ASP A 259 13.81 -3.71 -7.56
N ILE A 260 12.94 -4.15 -8.46
CA ILE A 260 11.50 -4.01 -8.32
C ILE A 260 10.94 -5.29 -7.72
N LEU A 261 10.22 -5.17 -6.63
CA LEU A 261 9.40 -6.23 -6.04
C LEU A 261 7.96 -6.07 -6.54
N SER A 262 7.31 -7.16 -6.92
CA SER A 262 5.88 -7.17 -7.20
C SER A 262 5.18 -8.37 -6.59
N GLY A 263 3.95 -8.15 -6.13
CA GLY A 263 3.03 -9.20 -5.70
C GLY A 263 1.82 -9.25 -6.61
N SER A 264 1.34 -10.46 -6.91
CA SER A 264 0.23 -10.66 -7.84
C SER A 264 -0.76 -11.70 -7.34
N GLY A 265 -2.02 -11.53 -7.74
CA GLY A 265 -3.09 -12.52 -7.58
C GLY A 265 -2.86 -13.83 -8.36
N ASP A 266 -1.68 -14.04 -8.96
CA ASP A 266 -1.23 -15.35 -9.45
C ASP A 266 -0.56 -16.21 -8.35
N GLY A 267 -0.54 -15.71 -7.12
CA GLY A 267 0.04 -16.38 -5.96
C GLY A 267 1.56 -16.25 -5.88
N THR A 268 2.18 -15.41 -6.73
CA THR A 268 3.63 -15.21 -6.77
C THR A 268 4.05 -13.82 -6.35
N ILE A 269 5.21 -13.77 -5.70
CA ILE A 269 5.99 -12.54 -5.52
C ILE A 269 7.17 -12.64 -6.48
N ARG A 270 7.47 -11.58 -7.21
CA ARG A 270 8.58 -11.56 -8.17
C ARG A 270 9.51 -10.40 -7.90
N ILE A 271 10.79 -10.65 -8.10
CA ILE A 271 11.85 -9.65 -8.06
C ILE A 271 12.34 -9.46 -9.49
N TRP A 272 12.36 -8.22 -9.96
CA TRP A 272 12.75 -7.84 -11.31
C TRP A 272 13.95 -6.92 -11.25
N ASN A 273 14.92 -7.16 -12.12
CA ASN A 273 16.08 -6.30 -12.25
C ASN A 273 15.62 -4.91 -12.75
N HIS A 274 16.01 -3.86 -12.04
CA HIS A 274 15.54 -2.51 -12.33
C HIS A 274 16.12 -1.89 -13.60
N GLU A 275 17.29 -2.34 -14.06
CA GLU A 275 17.94 -1.80 -15.26
C GLU A 275 17.29 -2.37 -16.53
N ASN A 276 17.12 -3.69 -16.60
CA ASN A 276 16.70 -4.39 -17.81
C ASN A 276 15.25 -4.95 -17.75
N GLY A 277 14.64 -5.04 -16.57
CA GLY A 277 13.28 -5.56 -16.36
C GLY A 277 13.17 -7.09 -16.39
N GLU A 278 14.29 -7.81 -16.36
CA GLU A 278 14.30 -9.28 -16.34
C GLU A 278 13.91 -9.83 -14.96
N LEU A 279 13.27 -10.99 -14.95
CA LEU A 279 12.91 -11.71 -13.74
C LEU A 279 14.16 -12.26 -13.05
N VAL A 280 14.45 -11.79 -11.85
CA VAL A 280 15.57 -12.25 -11.01
C VAL A 280 15.14 -13.45 -10.18
N ARG A 281 13.96 -13.39 -9.57
CA ARG A 281 13.47 -14.43 -8.64
C ARG A 281 11.95 -14.45 -8.57
N THR A 282 11.42 -15.64 -8.33
CA THR A 282 10.01 -15.87 -7.98
C THR A 282 9.93 -16.54 -6.61
N LEU A 283 9.15 -15.96 -5.71
CA LEU A 283 8.78 -16.56 -4.42
C LEU A 283 7.36 -17.13 -4.56
N THR A 284 7.20 -18.40 -4.19
CA THR A 284 5.93 -19.12 -4.28
C THR A 284 5.58 -19.72 -2.93
N GLY A 285 4.28 -19.87 -2.68
CA GLY A 285 3.80 -20.58 -1.49
C GLY A 285 2.47 -20.06 -0.96
N HIS A 286 2.10 -18.82 -1.28
CA HIS A 286 0.74 -18.35 -1.08
C HIS A 286 -0.21 -19.12 -2.00
N THR A 287 -1.42 -19.37 -1.50
CA THR A 287 -2.47 -20.17 -2.17
C THR A 287 -3.78 -19.42 -2.32
#